data_AF-A0A6N1X936-F1
#
_entry.id   AF-A0A6N1X936-F1
#
_cell.length_a   1.000
_cell.length_b   1.000
_cell.length_c   1.000
_cell.angle_alpha   90.00
_cell.angle_beta   90.00
_cell.angle_gamma   90.00
#
_symmetry.space_group_name_H-M   'P 1'
#
loop_
_entity.id
_entity.type
_entity.pdbx_description
1 polymer ?
#
loop_
_entity_poly.entity_id
_entity_poly.type
_entity_poly.pdbx_seq_one_letter_code
_entity_poly.pdbx_strand_id
1 'polypeptide(L)' 'MANAAGLTFDSINSSIAQVTTRREASLKELIANLGDSPSTTDMLSMQQQIQQWSMFTQIQSTIVKEVSDTLKGIIQKAA' A
#
# COMPACT_ATOMS: atom_id res chain seq x y z
N MET A 1 29.52 11.68 12.57
CA MET A 1 28.92 11.89 11.23
C MET A 1 27.51 11.35 11.29
N ALA A 2 26.50 12.23 11.31
CA ALA A 2 25.11 11.86 11.55
C ALA A 2 24.62 10.95 10.42
N ASN A 3 24.25 9.72 10.78
CA ASN A 3 23.54 8.80 9.91
C ASN A 3 22.21 9.47 9.57
N ALA A 4 22.11 10.03 8.36
CA ALA A 4 20.85 10.44 7.79
C ALA A 4 20.01 9.17 7.59
N ALA A 5 19.34 8.73 8.66
CA ALA A 5 18.15 7.89 8.61
C ALA A 5 17.02 8.70 7.97
N GLY A 6 17.29 9.25 6.78
CA GLY A 6 16.36 10.03 6.00
C GLY A 6 15.23 9.11 5.58
N LEU A 7 14.04 9.68 5.49
CA LEU A 7 12.96 9.13 4.69
C LEU A 7 13.48 8.96 3.25
N THR A 8 14.14 7.84 3.00
CA THR A 8 14.60 7.44 1.68
C THR A 8 13.40 6.92 0.91
N PHE A 9 13.38 7.10 -0.41
CA PHE A 9 12.36 6.49 -1.27
C PHE A 9 12.21 4.99 -0.99
N ASP A 10 13.32 4.32 -0.69
CA ASP A 10 13.34 2.91 -0.29
C ASP A 10 12.60 2.65 1.02
N SER A 11 12.76 3.48 2.05
CA SER A 11 12.04 3.34 3.33
C SER A 11 10.52 3.58 3.19
N ILE A 12 10.13 4.52 2.32
CA ILE A 12 8.72 4.81 2.02
C ILE A 12 8.12 3.64 1.22
N ASN A 13 8.81 3.22 0.16
CA ASN A 13 8.40 2.13 -0.69
C ASN A 13 8.32 0.81 0.08
N SER A 14 9.30 0.51 0.95
CA SER A 14 9.29 -0.70 1.78
C SER A 14 8.13 -0.70 2.77
N SER A 15 7.84 0.44 3.39
CA SER A 15 6.73 0.57 4.34
C SER A 15 5.38 0.39 3.67
N ILE A 16 5.19 1.00 2.50
CA ILE A 16 3.95 0.85 1.74
C ILE A 16 3.81 -0.58 1.19
N ALA A 17 4.87 -1.15 0.63
CA ALA A 17 4.88 -2.53 0.16
C ALA A 17 4.50 -3.49 1.29
N GLN A 18 5.06 -3.30 2.49
CA GLN A 18 4.74 -4.14 3.64
C GLN A 18 3.26 -4.05 4.05
N VAL A 19 2.65 -2.87 4.01
CA VAL A 19 1.22 -2.69 4.30
C VAL A 19 0.35 -3.33 3.22
N THR A 20 0.67 -3.11 1.93
CA THR A 20 -0.05 -3.71 0.81
C THR A 20 0.02 -5.23 0.84
N THR A 21 1.20 -5.82 1.07
CA THR A 21 1.39 -7.27 1.18
C THR A 21 0.61 -7.86 2.36
N ARG A 22 0.59 -7.20 3.52
CA ARG A 22 -0.23 -7.65 4.67
C ARG A 22 -1.72 -7.63 4.33
N ARG A 23 -2.18 -6.59 3.64
CA ARG A 23 -3.59 -6.47 3.26
C ARG A 23 -3.99 -7.53 2.24
N GLU A 24 -3.14 -7.78 1.25
CA GLU A 24 -3.33 -8.85 0.27
C GLU A 24 -3.34 -10.23 0.94
N ALA A 25 -2.43 -10.48 1.88
CA ALA A 25 -2.40 -11.73 2.64
C ALA A 25 -3.70 -11.94 3.44
N SER A 26 -4.19 -10.90 4.12
CA SER A 26 -5.46 -10.95 4.85
C SER A 26 -6.66 -11.23 3.95
N LEU A 27 -6.63 -10.69 2.72
CA LEU A 27 -7.69 -10.87 1.73
C LEU A 27 -7.66 -12.28 1.13
N LYS A 28 -6.46 -12.82 0.87
CA LYS A 28 -6.25 -14.22 0.46
C LYS A 28 -6.69 -15.19 1.55
N GLU A 29 -6.39 -14.90 2.81
CA GLU A 29 -6.80 -15.71 3.95
C GLU A 29 -8.32 -15.69 4.12
N LEU A 30 -8.98 -14.54 3.95
CA LEU A 30 -10.43 -14.45 3.95
C LEU A 30 -11.05 -15.29 2.82
N ILE A 31 -10.53 -15.19 1.61
CA ILE A 31 -10.97 -16.00 0.45
C ILE A 31 -10.75 -17.50 0.69
N ALA A 32 -9.62 -17.88 1.27
CA ALA A 32 -9.34 -19.27 1.61
C ALA A 32 -10.31 -19.82 2.69
N ASN A 33 -10.76 -18.95 3.60
CA ASN A 33 -11.65 -19.31 4.71
C ASN A 33 -13.16 -19.21 4.37
N LEU A 34 -13.53 -18.67 3.20
CA LEU A 34 -14.93 -18.50 2.77
C LEU A 34 -15.66 -19.83 2.48
N GLY A 35 -14.93 -20.94 2.24
CA GLY A 35 -15.50 -22.26 1.99
C GLY A 35 -16.42 -22.35 0.75
N ASP A 36 -17.08 -23.50 0.53
CA ASP A 36 -17.97 -23.72 -0.64
C ASP A 36 -19.34 -23.02 -0.52
N SER A 37 -19.70 -22.51 0.65
CA SER A 37 -20.97 -21.81 0.89
C SER A 37 -20.78 -20.65 1.87
N PRO A 38 -20.19 -19.55 1.38
CA PRO A 38 -19.91 -18.38 2.21
C PRO A 38 -21.19 -17.70 2.70
N SER A 39 -21.19 -17.24 3.95
CA SER A 39 -22.33 -16.51 4.49
C SER A 39 -22.41 -15.09 3.93
N THR A 40 -23.58 -14.45 4.00
CA THR A 40 -23.76 -13.04 3.61
C THR A 40 -22.82 -12.11 4.38
N THR A 41 -22.51 -12.43 5.64
CA THR A 41 -21.57 -11.67 6.47
C THR A 41 -20.14 -11.78 5.94
N ASP A 42 -19.73 -12.96 5.49
CA ASP A 42 -18.39 -13.17 4.93
C ASP A 42 -18.24 -12.45 3.59
N MET A 43 -19.28 -12.49 2.75
CA MET A 43 -19.32 -11.74 1.49
C MET A 43 -19.25 -10.22 1.71
N LEU A 44 -19.92 -9.70 2.74
CA LEU A 44 -19.85 -8.29 3.10
C LEU A 44 -18.46 -7.91 3.61
N SER A 45 -17.85 -8.74 4.46
CA SER A 45 -16.47 -8.55 4.93
C SER A 45 -15.48 -8.55 3.76
N MET A 46 -15.66 -9.46 2.80
CA MET A 46 -14.83 -9.50 1.59
C MET A 46 -14.95 -8.21 0.77
N GLN A 47 -16.18 -7.73 0.55
CA GLN A 47 -16.40 -6.47 -0.15
C GLN A 47 -15.72 -5.29 0.55
N GLN A 48 -15.82 -5.20 1.88
CA GLN A 48 -15.14 -4.16 2.66
C GLN A 48 -13.62 -4.25 2.53
N GLN A 49 -13.06 -5.46 2.58
CA GLN A 49 -11.62 -5.65 2.45
C GLN A 49 -11.11 -5.32 1.05
N ILE A 50 -11.83 -5.66 0.00
CA ILE A 50 -11.49 -5.32 -1.39
C ILE A 50 -11.51 -3.80 -1.59
N GLN A 51 -12.53 -3.11 -1.07
CA GLN A 51 -12.58 -1.65 -1.15
C GLN A 51 -11.41 -0.99 -0.41
N GLN A 52 -11.08 -1.47 0.80
CA GLN A 52 -9.92 -0.97 1.54
C GLN A 52 -8.61 -1.24 0.78
N TRP A 53 -8.44 -2.42 0.17
CA TRP A 53 -7.26 -2.72 -0.63
C TRP A 53 -7.13 -1.83 -1.88
N SER A 54 -8.23 -1.57 -2.57
CA SER A 54 -8.27 -0.64 -3.71
C SER A 54 -7.84 0.78 -3.28
N MET A 55 -8.36 1.26 -2.14
CA MET A 55 -7.97 2.54 -1.56
C MET A 55 -6.47 2.58 -1.23
N PHE A 56 -5.93 1.55 -0.59
CA PHE A 56 -4.49 1.49 -0.26
C PHE A 56 -3.60 1.50 -1.50
N THR A 57 -3.99 0.80 -2.57
CA THR A 57 -3.26 0.80 -3.85
C THR A 57 -3.22 2.20 -4.49
N GLN A 58 -4.33 2.95 -4.39
CA GLN A 58 -4.38 4.33 -4.86
C GLN A 58 -3.47 5.25 -4.02
N ILE A 59 -3.54 5.13 -2.69
CA ILE A 59 -2.67 5.90 -1.76
C ILE A 59 -1.19 5.62 -2.05
N GLN A 60 -0.81 4.34 -2.24
CA GLN A 60 0.54 3.97 -2.65
C GLN A 60 0.98 4.72 -3.90
N SER A 61 0.13 4.70 -4.95
CA SER A 61 0.44 5.35 -6.22
C SER A 61 0.62 6.86 -6.06
N THR A 62 -0.21 7.50 -5.25
CA THR A 62 -0.08 8.93 -4.93
C THR A 62 1.23 9.23 -4.20
N ILE A 63 1.58 8.47 -3.17
CA ILE A 63 2.82 8.70 -2.43
C ILE A 63 4.04 8.52 -3.34
N VAL A 64 4.08 7.45 -4.14
CA VAL A 64 5.18 7.22 -5.10
C VAL A 64 5.28 8.37 -6.09
N LYS A 65 4.14 8.86 -6.60
CA LYS A 65 4.09 10.02 -7.50
C LYS A 65 4.63 11.27 -6.82
N GLU A 66 4.15 11.61 -5.62
CA GLU A 66 4.59 12.80 -4.88
C GLU A 66 6.08 12.79 -4.57
N VAL A 67 6.63 11.62 -4.19
CA VAL A 67 8.08 11.50 -3.98
C VAL A 67 8.84 11.67 -5.30
N SER A 68 8.39 11.04 -6.39
CA SER A 68 8.97 11.25 -7.72
C SER A 68 8.95 12.72 -8.14
N ASP A 69 7.82 13.40 -7.96
CA ASP A 69 7.65 14.80 -8.35
C ASP A 69 8.50 15.73 -7.47
N THR A 70 8.65 15.42 -6.18
CA THR A 70 9.57 16.13 -5.27
C THR A 70 11.02 15.96 -5.71
N LEU A 71 11.46 14.73 -6.03
CA LEU A 71 12.82 14.46 -6.52
C LEU A 71 13.11 15.21 -7.83
N LYS A 72 12.15 15.20 -8.77
CA LYS A 72 12.25 15.99 -10.00
C LYS A 72 12.36 17.48 -9.71
N GLY A 73 11.56 18.01 -8.78
CA GLY A 73 11.60 19.40 -8.36
C GLY A 73 12.94 19.81 -7.72
N ILE A 74 13.55 18.92 -6.93
CA ILE A 74 14.89 19.15 -6.37
C ILE A 74 15.94 19.21 -7.49
N ILE A 75 15.94 18.23 -8.41
CA ILE A 75 16.88 18.20 -9.54
C ILE A 75 16.76 19.48 -10.38
N GLN A 76 15.53 19.91 -10.68
CA GLN A 76 15.26 21.12 -11.45
C GLN A 76 15.67 22.42 -10.75
N LYS A 77 15.71 22.44 -9.40
CA LYS A 77 16.16 23.60 -8.61
C LYS A 77 17.67 23.59 -8.36
N ALA A 78 18.31 22.43 -8.47
CA ALA A 78 19.75 22.26 -8.26
C ALA A 78 20.56 22.46 -9.56
N ALA A 79 19.92 22.34 -10.72
CA ALA A 79 20.44 22.74 -12.03
C ALA A 79 20.13 24.21 -12.32
#